data_AF-A0A6N7R344-F1
#
_entry.id   AF-A0A6N7R344-F1
#
_cell.length_a   1.000
_cell.length_b   1.000
_cell.length_c   1.000
_cell.angle_alpha   90.00
_cell.angle_beta   90.00
_cell.angle_gamma   90.00
#
_symmetry.space_group_name_H-M   'P 1'
#
loop_
_entity.id
_entity.type
_entity.pdbx_description
1 polymer ?
#
loop_
_entity_poly.entity_id
_entity_poly.type
_entity_poly.pdbx_seq_one_letter_code
_entity_poly.pdbx_strand_id
1 'polypeptide(L)'
;MVPTKQTPNFGALNEKEKNIYQEVVATTLAMFAPDYEYEETKVEVDVKGINFEATGKVEKQLGWKLLFKNQQQTKKKETVLSAMEKGQACQVNVEIAEGQTKPPKYYTEGQLINVMKHAGKEVDDEALQHTLKESEGIGTEATRASIIETLKHQLYIEIRKNQVTVLDKGKILCQAVEGTLLASPEMTAKWETYLNKIGENKGSQEVFLDKIKQMIESLMQEAPRKIGNMEQALQQVNEKSFIGDCSCCNHEDGKIQDKGKFYGCSRYREGCTFTLPKKFLGKPISQTNIKKLLNGEKTNLIKGFTSKKGKKFDAYLRYDQTEQKMTFEFPKG
;
A
#
# COMPACT_ATOMS: atom_id res chain seq x y z
N MET A 1 -15.93 -6.96 -14.05
CA MET A 1 -16.26 -8.23 -13.36
C MET A 1 -17.76 -8.24 -13.09
N VAL A 2 -18.48 -9.33 -13.41
CA VAL A 2 -19.93 -9.48 -13.20
C VAL A 2 -20.23 -10.85 -12.57
N PRO A 3 -21.30 -11.03 -11.78
CA PRO A 3 -21.67 -12.33 -11.24
C PRO A 3 -22.04 -13.29 -12.37
N THR A 4 -21.73 -14.57 -12.16
CA THR A 4 -22.16 -15.64 -13.08
C THR A 4 -23.62 -16.00 -12.84
N LYS A 5 -24.20 -16.83 -13.72
CA LYS A 5 -25.59 -17.30 -13.59
C LYS A 5 -25.82 -18.22 -12.38
N GLN A 6 -24.77 -18.80 -11.81
CA GLN A 6 -24.90 -19.72 -10.68
C GLN A 6 -24.97 -18.95 -9.37
N THR A 7 -26.00 -19.20 -8.59
CA THR A 7 -26.11 -18.64 -7.24
C THR A 7 -25.18 -19.41 -6.31
N PRO A 8 -24.23 -18.76 -5.62
CA PRO A 8 -23.30 -19.44 -4.74
C PRO A 8 -24.01 -19.90 -3.46
N ASN A 9 -23.50 -20.98 -2.87
CA ASN A 9 -23.89 -21.36 -1.52
C ASN A 9 -23.21 -20.42 -0.50
N PHE A 10 -23.95 -19.42 -0.02
CA PHE A 10 -23.46 -18.45 0.96
C PHE A 10 -22.97 -19.07 2.27
N GLY A 11 -23.46 -20.25 2.64
CA GLY A 11 -23.00 -20.97 3.84
C GLY A 11 -21.57 -21.53 3.70
N ALA A 12 -21.12 -21.75 2.46
CA ALA A 12 -19.78 -22.25 2.18
C ALA A 12 -18.72 -21.15 2.04
N LEU A 13 -19.15 -19.89 1.83
CA LEU A 13 -18.25 -18.75 1.68
C LEU A 13 -17.79 -18.23 3.04
N ASN A 14 -16.52 -17.87 3.14
CA ASN A 14 -16.04 -17.10 4.27
C ASN A 14 -16.44 -15.62 4.16
N GLU A 15 -16.28 -14.87 5.26
CA GLU A 15 -16.68 -13.44 5.29
C GLU A 15 -16.01 -12.58 4.22
N LYS A 16 -14.74 -12.83 3.86
CA LYS A 16 -14.06 -12.07 2.82
C LYS A 16 -14.64 -12.35 1.44
N GLU A 17 -14.90 -13.62 1.15
CA GLU A 17 -15.52 -14.04 -0.11
C GLU A 17 -16.94 -13.49 -0.25
N LYS A 18 -17.73 -13.53 0.83
CA LYS A 18 -19.07 -12.91 0.87
C LYS A 18 -19.00 -11.42 0.58
N ASN A 19 -18.08 -10.70 1.22
CA ASN A 19 -17.94 -9.26 1.02
C ASN A 19 -17.56 -8.93 -0.44
N ILE A 20 -16.60 -9.66 -1.02
CA ILE A 20 -16.23 -9.46 -2.44
C ILE A 20 -17.42 -9.79 -3.36
N TYR A 21 -18.11 -10.90 -3.12
CA TYR A 21 -19.27 -11.29 -3.91
C TYR A 21 -20.39 -10.24 -3.85
N GLN A 22 -20.71 -9.76 -2.65
CA GLN A 22 -21.69 -8.69 -2.45
C GLN A 22 -21.31 -7.40 -3.18
N GLU A 23 -20.03 -7.01 -3.14
CA GLU A 23 -19.54 -5.83 -3.86
C GLU A 23 -19.71 -5.98 -5.38
N VAL A 24 -19.36 -7.15 -5.94
CA VAL A 24 -19.51 -7.44 -7.38
C VAL A 24 -20.98 -7.45 -7.81
N VAL A 25 -21.86 -8.05 -7.01
CA VAL A 25 -23.31 -8.08 -7.27
C VAL A 25 -23.89 -6.67 -7.17
N ALA A 26 -23.61 -5.92 -6.09
CA ALA A 26 -24.08 -4.56 -5.92
C ALA A 26 -23.63 -3.64 -7.06
N THR A 27 -22.36 -3.75 -7.46
CA THR A 27 -21.81 -3.01 -8.62
C THR A 27 -22.50 -3.39 -9.93
N THR A 28 -22.82 -4.67 -10.14
CA THR A 28 -23.52 -5.09 -11.35
C THR A 28 -24.97 -4.60 -11.36
N LEU A 29 -25.68 -4.72 -10.24
CA LEU A 29 -27.05 -4.21 -10.11
C LEU A 29 -27.10 -2.69 -10.29
N ALA A 30 -26.07 -1.97 -9.84
CA ALA A 30 -25.96 -0.53 -9.99
C ALA A 30 -25.93 -0.08 -11.46
N MET A 31 -25.41 -0.90 -12.38
CA MET A 31 -25.42 -0.61 -13.82
C MET A 31 -26.83 -0.54 -14.42
N PHE A 32 -27.81 -1.17 -13.77
CA PHE A 32 -29.21 -1.21 -14.21
C PHE A 32 -30.15 -0.44 -13.26
N ALA A 33 -29.61 0.16 -12.20
CA ALA A 33 -30.38 0.96 -11.27
C ALA A 33 -30.59 2.37 -11.85
N PRO A 34 -31.66 3.07 -11.43
CA PRO A 34 -31.86 4.47 -11.82
C PRO A 34 -30.71 5.38 -11.40
N ASP A 35 -30.55 6.49 -12.10
CA ASP A 35 -29.55 7.50 -11.78
C ASP A 35 -29.75 8.13 -10.40
N TYR A 36 -28.64 8.61 -9.83
CA TYR A 36 -28.66 9.48 -8.66
C TYR A 36 -29.00 10.91 -9.12
N GLU A 37 -30.16 11.41 -8.71
CA GLU A 37 -30.63 12.74 -9.04
C GLU A 37 -30.56 13.66 -7.83
N TYR A 38 -30.04 14.86 -8.04
CA TYR A 38 -29.93 15.90 -7.03
C TYR A 38 -30.12 17.27 -7.69
N GLU A 39 -30.60 18.22 -6.90
CA GLU A 39 -30.68 19.62 -7.27
C GLU A 39 -29.49 20.36 -6.65
N GLU A 40 -28.67 21.00 -7.48
CA GLU A 40 -27.58 21.86 -7.04
C GLU A 40 -28.03 23.32 -7.13
N THR A 41 -28.05 24.01 -5.99
CA THR A 41 -28.36 25.44 -5.91
C THR A 41 -27.05 26.20 -5.74
N LYS A 42 -26.73 27.09 -6.68
CA LYS A 42 -25.62 28.04 -6.54
C LYS A 42 -26.18 29.43 -6.29
N VAL A 43 -25.68 30.07 -5.23
CA VAL A 43 -26.06 31.43 -4.84
C VAL A 43 -24.82 32.28 -4.89
N GLU A 44 -24.90 33.37 -5.66
CA GLU A 44 -23.91 34.43 -5.67
C GLU A 44 -24.44 35.63 -4.89
N VAL A 45 -23.64 36.15 -3.96
CA VAL A 45 -23.97 37.30 -3.14
C VAL A 45 -22.95 38.39 -3.38
N ASP A 46 -23.41 39.54 -3.88
CA ASP A 46 -22.59 40.75 -3.93
C ASP A 46 -22.58 41.41 -2.55
N VAL A 47 -21.38 41.60 -2.00
CA VAL A 47 -21.16 42.39 -0.79
C VAL A 47 -20.25 43.55 -1.15
N LYS A 48 -20.86 44.70 -1.47
CA LYS A 48 -20.16 45.95 -1.83
C LYS A 48 -19.21 45.76 -3.03
N GLY A 49 -19.64 45.02 -4.06
CA GLY A 49 -18.85 44.75 -5.27
C GLY A 49 -17.93 43.54 -5.19
N ILE A 50 -17.94 42.79 -4.07
CA ILE A 50 -17.20 41.53 -3.92
C ILE A 50 -18.19 40.36 -4.00
N ASN A 51 -17.97 39.46 -4.95
CA ASN A 51 -18.81 38.27 -5.13
C ASN A 51 -18.40 37.14 -4.18
N PHE A 52 -19.36 36.65 -3.41
CA PHE A 52 -19.27 35.43 -2.62
C PHE A 52 -20.14 34.34 -3.24
N GLU A 53 -19.67 33.09 -3.24
CA GLU A 53 -20.43 31.94 -3.77
C GLU A 53 -20.75 30.94 -2.67
N ALA A 54 -21.99 30.48 -2.63
CA ALA A 54 -22.42 29.34 -1.83
C ALA A 54 -23.07 28.29 -2.74
N THR A 55 -22.72 27.01 -2.53
CA THR A 55 -23.34 25.88 -3.23
C THR A 55 -24.05 24.97 -2.24
N GLY A 56 -25.30 24.66 -2.53
CA GLY A 56 -26.13 23.69 -1.80
C GLY A 56 -26.52 22.53 -2.68
N LYS A 57 -26.74 21.36 -2.07
CA LYS A 57 -27.26 20.18 -2.77
C LYS A 57 -28.44 19.58 -2.02
N VAL A 58 -29.49 19.27 -2.77
CA VAL A 58 -30.69 18.58 -2.29
C VAL A 58 -30.84 17.29 -3.08
N GLU A 59 -30.65 16.17 -2.41
CA GLU A 59 -30.92 14.84 -2.97
C GLU A 59 -32.41 14.72 -3.35
N LYS A 60 -32.69 14.38 -4.61
CA LYS A 60 -34.06 14.14 -5.11
C LYS A 60 -34.33 12.64 -5.22
N GLN A 61 -33.37 11.90 -5.76
CA GLN A 61 -33.45 10.46 -5.93
C GLN A 61 -32.10 9.81 -5.69
N LEU A 62 -32.06 8.83 -4.77
CA LEU A 62 -30.80 8.19 -4.40
C LEU A 62 -30.27 7.22 -5.50
N GLY A 63 -31.15 6.66 -6.33
CA GLY A 63 -30.77 5.81 -7.47
C GLY A 63 -29.87 4.63 -7.08
N TRP A 64 -28.87 4.35 -7.92
CA TRP A 64 -27.85 3.32 -7.71
C TRP A 64 -27.12 3.41 -6.35
N LYS A 65 -27.05 4.60 -5.72
CA LYS A 65 -26.40 4.75 -4.40
C LYS A 65 -27.10 3.96 -3.29
N LEU A 66 -28.37 3.58 -3.47
CA LEU A 66 -29.10 2.71 -2.53
C LEU A 66 -28.34 1.41 -2.23
N LEU A 67 -27.62 0.87 -3.21
CA LEU A 67 -26.90 -0.39 -3.13
C LEU A 67 -25.61 -0.31 -2.29
N PHE A 68 -25.14 0.90 -1.94
CA PHE A 68 -23.86 1.14 -1.26
C PHE A 68 -23.98 1.88 0.08
N LYS A 69 -25.19 1.95 0.67
CA LYS A 69 -25.48 2.77 1.87
C LYS A 69 -24.53 2.54 3.05
N ASN A 70 -24.02 1.33 3.25
CA ASN A 70 -23.12 1.01 4.37
C ASN A 70 -21.70 1.61 4.23
N GLN A 71 -21.29 2.05 3.04
CA GLN A 71 -19.97 2.67 2.82
C GLN A 71 -20.00 4.21 2.99
N GLN A 72 -21.19 4.83 3.11
CA GLN A 72 -21.35 6.30 3.09
C GLN A 72 -21.46 6.99 4.45
N GLN A 73 -21.36 6.27 5.58
CA GLN A 73 -21.50 6.86 6.93
C GLN A 73 -20.46 7.95 7.29
N THR A 74 -19.47 8.20 6.45
CA THR A 74 -18.45 9.26 6.62
C THR A 74 -18.65 10.50 5.75
N LYS A 75 -19.74 10.62 4.97
CA LYS A 75 -20.00 11.85 4.22
C LYS A 75 -20.54 12.95 5.15
N LYS A 76 -19.89 14.12 5.10
CA LYS A 76 -20.44 15.39 5.61
C LYS A 76 -21.90 15.50 5.17
N LYS A 77 -22.82 15.86 6.09
CA LYS A 77 -24.19 16.27 5.73
C LYS A 77 -24.08 17.27 4.58
N GLU A 78 -24.73 16.97 3.46
CA GLU A 78 -24.78 17.90 2.33
C GLU A 78 -25.43 19.20 2.81
N THR A 79 -24.81 20.33 2.49
CA THR A 79 -25.33 21.64 2.88
C THR A 79 -26.57 21.91 2.03
N VAL A 80 -27.73 22.01 2.69
CA VAL A 80 -28.97 22.43 2.03
C VAL A 80 -29.05 23.94 2.15
N LEU A 81 -29.18 24.63 1.01
CA LEU A 81 -29.45 26.06 0.99
C LEU A 81 -30.96 26.29 1.01
N SER A 82 -31.38 27.38 1.63
CA SER A 82 -32.77 27.83 1.58
C SER A 82 -33.09 28.41 0.20
N ALA A 83 -34.37 28.38 -0.19
CA ALA A 83 -34.81 29.04 -1.42
C ALA A 83 -34.52 30.55 -1.34
N MET A 84 -33.94 31.10 -2.41
CA MET A 84 -33.59 32.52 -2.52
C MET A 84 -34.05 33.06 -3.88
N GLU A 85 -34.46 34.32 -3.91
CA GLU A 85 -34.86 35.01 -5.14
C GLU A 85 -33.77 35.97 -5.64
N LYS A 86 -33.67 36.13 -6.96
CA LYS A 86 -32.74 37.12 -7.54
C LYS A 86 -33.12 38.53 -7.10
N GLY A 87 -32.16 39.26 -6.58
CA GLY A 87 -32.37 40.62 -6.06
C GLY A 87 -32.88 40.68 -4.62
N GLN A 88 -33.01 39.53 -3.94
CA GLN A 88 -33.37 39.49 -2.53
C GLN A 88 -32.28 40.16 -1.67
N ALA A 89 -32.69 41.14 -0.85
CA ALA A 89 -31.79 41.72 0.14
C ALA A 89 -31.45 40.68 1.21
N CYS A 90 -30.17 40.58 1.57
CA CYS A 90 -29.70 39.66 2.60
C CYS A 90 -28.86 40.40 3.65
N GLN A 91 -28.92 39.91 4.89
CA GLN A 91 -28.05 40.37 5.96
C GLN A 91 -26.77 39.52 5.95
N VAL A 92 -25.62 40.18 5.86
CA VAL A 92 -24.32 39.51 5.81
C VAL A 92 -23.55 39.75 7.11
N ASN A 93 -22.96 38.68 7.63
CA ASN A 93 -21.91 38.77 8.64
C ASN A 93 -20.58 38.38 7.98
N VAL A 94 -19.59 39.26 8.09
CA VAL A 94 -18.29 39.07 7.42
C VAL A 94 -17.25 38.74 8.48
N GLU A 95 -16.62 37.58 8.32
CA GLU A 95 -15.55 37.11 9.20
C GLU A 95 -14.30 36.82 8.37
N ILE A 96 -13.13 37.05 8.96
CA ILE A 96 -11.86 36.70 8.33
C ILE A 96 -11.62 35.21 8.56
N ALA A 97 -11.58 34.43 7.47
CA ALA A 97 -11.25 33.02 7.52
C ALA A 97 -9.72 32.83 7.43
N GLU A 98 -9.07 32.55 8.56
CA GLU A 98 -7.68 32.15 8.57
C GLU A 98 -7.53 30.65 8.34
N GLY A 99 -6.55 30.26 7.53
CA GLY A 99 -6.27 28.86 7.21
C GLY A 99 -4.78 28.62 7.03
N GLN A 100 -4.35 27.38 7.32
CA GLN A 100 -2.99 26.92 7.05
C GLN A 100 -3.03 25.81 5.99
N THR A 101 -2.04 25.80 5.10
CA THR A 101 -1.85 24.70 4.17
C THR A 101 -1.55 23.42 4.95
N LYS A 102 -2.06 22.29 4.45
CA LYS A 102 -1.78 20.98 5.03
C LYS A 102 -0.90 20.22 4.05
N PRO A 103 0.10 19.46 4.54
CA PRO A 103 0.89 18.61 3.67
C PRO A 103 -0.01 17.59 2.95
N PRO A 104 0.40 17.11 1.76
CA PRO A 104 -0.29 16.04 1.06
C PRO A 104 -0.49 14.83 1.98
N LYS A 105 -1.67 14.21 1.88
CA LYS A 105 -1.97 12.99 2.66
C LYS A 105 -1.19 11.81 2.07
N TYR A 106 -0.73 10.93 2.94
CA TYR A 106 -0.22 9.63 2.52
C TYR A 106 -1.27 8.86 1.70
N TYR A 107 -0.79 8.11 0.71
CA TYR A 107 -1.63 7.21 -0.08
C TYR A 107 -2.09 6.01 0.76
N THR A 108 -3.32 5.57 0.53
CA THR A 108 -3.75 4.21 0.87
C THR A 108 -3.28 3.22 -0.20
N GLU A 109 -3.38 1.91 0.05
CA GLU A 109 -3.03 0.89 -0.95
C GLU A 109 -3.86 1.02 -2.24
N GLY A 110 -5.18 1.26 -2.10
CA GLY A 110 -6.06 1.51 -3.24
C GLY A 110 -5.73 2.80 -4.00
N GLN A 111 -5.34 3.86 -3.28
CA GLN A 111 -4.88 5.10 -3.92
C GLN A 111 -3.56 4.89 -4.66
N LEU A 112 -2.62 4.11 -4.12
CA LEU A 112 -1.36 3.79 -4.77
C LEU A 112 -1.58 3.02 -6.08
N ILE A 113 -2.51 2.05 -6.11
CA ILE A 113 -2.91 1.37 -7.35
C ILE A 113 -3.43 2.39 -8.38
N ASN A 114 -4.22 3.37 -7.94
CA ASN A 114 -4.74 4.41 -8.82
C ASN A 114 -3.64 5.34 -9.35
N VAL A 115 -2.64 5.66 -8.52
CA VAL A 115 -1.44 6.38 -8.96
C VAL A 115 -0.68 5.58 -10.01
N MET A 116 -0.47 4.28 -9.80
CA MET A 116 0.18 3.41 -10.80
C MET A 116 -0.58 3.39 -12.12
N LYS A 117 -1.92 3.31 -12.09
CA LYS A 117 -2.79 3.36 -13.27
C LYS A 117 -2.70 4.69 -14.03
N HIS A 118 -2.43 5.79 -13.32
CA HIS A 118 -2.42 7.14 -13.88
C HIS A 118 -1.03 7.79 -13.85
N ALA A 119 0.03 6.98 -13.82
CA ALA A 119 1.41 7.46 -13.72
C ALA A 119 1.80 8.43 -14.86
N GLY A 120 1.13 8.34 -16.01
CA GLY A 120 1.33 9.27 -17.13
C GLY A 120 0.89 10.71 -16.85
N LYS A 121 0.16 11.02 -15.77
CA LYS A 121 -0.20 12.41 -15.41
C LYS A 121 1.02 13.27 -15.05
N GLU A 122 2.12 12.65 -14.65
CA GLU A 122 3.37 13.30 -14.27
C GLU A 122 4.36 13.37 -15.45
N VAL A 123 3.92 12.99 -16.66
CA VAL A 123 4.74 13.01 -17.88
C VAL A 123 4.35 14.21 -18.73
N ASP A 124 5.33 15.05 -19.07
CA ASP A 124 5.10 16.28 -19.84
C ASP A 124 4.80 16.00 -21.33
N ASP A 125 5.35 14.92 -21.90
CA ASP A 125 5.14 14.53 -23.30
C ASP A 125 3.75 13.89 -23.49
N GLU A 126 2.88 14.57 -24.24
CA GLU A 126 1.50 14.13 -24.50
C GLU A 126 1.42 12.75 -25.19
N ALA A 127 2.37 12.43 -26.08
CA ALA A 127 2.39 11.14 -26.77
C ALA A 127 2.76 10.01 -25.81
N LEU A 128 3.74 10.22 -24.93
CA LEU A 128 4.10 9.26 -23.88
C LEU A 128 2.99 9.11 -22.83
N GLN A 129 2.32 10.20 -22.47
CA GLN A 129 1.15 10.17 -21.60
C GLN A 129 0.01 9.32 -22.20
N HIS A 130 -0.23 9.47 -23.51
CA HIS A 130 -1.21 8.66 -24.23
C HIS A 130 -0.83 7.18 -24.22
N THR A 131 0.41 6.82 -24.56
CA THR A 131 0.88 5.43 -24.50
C THR A 131 0.68 4.84 -23.11
N LEU A 132 1.06 5.57 -22.04
CA LEU A 132 0.85 5.10 -20.67
C LEU A 132 -0.63 4.90 -20.36
N LYS A 133 -1.52 5.77 -20.86
CA LYS A 133 -2.96 5.59 -20.65
C LYS A 133 -3.47 4.32 -21.33
N GLU A 134 -2.98 4.01 -22.53
CA GLU A 134 -3.32 2.78 -23.27
C GLU A 134 -2.71 1.52 -22.63
N SER A 135 -1.48 1.59 -22.13
CA SER A 135 -0.79 0.49 -21.43
C SER A 135 -1.22 0.33 -19.96
N GLU A 136 -2.27 1.05 -19.54
CA GLU A 136 -2.76 1.13 -18.18
C GLU A 136 -1.76 1.64 -17.11
N GLY A 137 -0.79 2.43 -17.51
CA GLY A 137 0.18 3.09 -16.63
C GLY A 137 1.35 2.18 -16.30
N ILE A 138 1.73 2.14 -15.01
CA ILE A 138 2.79 1.27 -14.51
C ILE A 138 2.18 -0.05 -14.02
N GLY A 139 2.50 -1.12 -14.72
CA GLY A 139 1.92 -2.44 -14.49
C GLY A 139 0.47 -2.53 -14.95
N THR A 140 -0.02 -3.74 -15.12
CA THR A 140 -1.38 -4.04 -15.57
C THR A 140 -2.28 -4.35 -14.38
N GLU A 141 -3.60 -4.42 -14.60
CA GLU A 141 -4.58 -4.85 -13.57
C GLU A 141 -4.12 -6.12 -12.82
N ALA A 142 -3.49 -7.08 -13.52
CA ALA A 142 -3.01 -8.33 -12.95
C ALA A 142 -1.74 -8.21 -12.07
N THR A 143 -0.90 -7.18 -12.27
CA THR A 143 0.44 -7.12 -11.65
C THR A 143 0.57 -6.08 -10.54
N ARG A 144 -0.27 -5.05 -10.48
CA ARG A 144 -0.14 -3.97 -9.48
C ARG A 144 -0.19 -4.48 -8.04
N ALA A 145 -1.12 -5.40 -7.74
CA ALA A 145 -1.24 -5.97 -6.40
C ALA A 145 0.01 -6.76 -5.99
N SER A 146 0.57 -7.57 -6.89
CA SER A 146 1.77 -8.37 -6.60
C SER A 146 3.04 -7.50 -6.48
N ILE A 147 3.12 -6.39 -7.22
CA ILE A 147 4.18 -5.39 -7.07
C ILE A 147 4.14 -4.79 -5.66
N ILE A 148 2.97 -4.34 -5.20
CA ILE A 148 2.82 -3.77 -3.85
C ILE A 148 3.13 -4.81 -2.76
N GLU A 149 2.68 -6.05 -2.92
CA GLU A 149 3.06 -7.14 -2.00
C GLU A 149 4.57 -7.39 -1.97
N THR A 150 5.23 -7.32 -3.13
CA THR A 150 6.69 -7.46 -3.22
C THR A 150 7.40 -6.32 -2.48
N LEU A 151 6.95 -5.07 -2.64
CA LEU A 151 7.51 -3.92 -1.92
C LEU A 151 7.35 -4.06 -0.40
N LYS A 152 6.21 -4.60 0.07
CA LYS A 152 5.97 -4.91 1.49
C LYS A 152 6.89 -6.04 1.97
N HIS A 153 6.98 -7.14 1.23
CA HIS A 153 7.81 -8.29 1.59
C HIS A 153 9.30 -7.96 1.64
N GLN A 154 9.77 -7.09 0.72
CA GLN A 154 11.15 -6.63 0.67
C GLN A 154 11.47 -5.51 1.68
N LEU A 155 10.48 -5.11 2.50
CA LEU A 155 10.61 -4.08 3.54
C LEU A 155 10.99 -2.70 2.98
N TYR A 156 10.50 -2.36 1.78
CA TYR A 156 10.61 -1.00 1.24
C TYR A 156 9.46 -0.11 1.71
N ILE A 157 8.27 -0.70 1.86
CA ILE A 157 7.08 -0.01 2.37
C ILE A 157 6.37 -0.84 3.43
N GLU A 158 5.50 -0.20 4.21
CA GLU A 158 4.57 -0.85 5.12
C GLU A 158 3.21 -0.12 5.14
N ILE A 159 2.17 -0.79 5.63
CA ILE A 159 0.85 -0.19 5.83
C ILE A 159 0.63 0.07 7.31
N ARG A 160 0.60 1.34 7.70
CA ARG A 160 0.27 1.77 9.08
C ARG A 160 -1.05 2.52 9.06
N LYS A 161 -2.04 2.04 9.83
CA LYS A 161 -3.37 2.69 9.92
C LYS A 161 -3.97 3.02 8.53
N ASN A 162 -3.89 2.07 7.59
CA ASN A 162 -4.34 2.20 6.20
C ASN A 162 -3.56 3.21 5.33
N GLN A 163 -2.37 3.63 5.75
CA GLN A 163 -1.49 4.53 5.00
C GLN A 163 -0.20 3.81 4.61
N VAL A 164 0.18 3.95 3.34
CA VAL A 164 1.46 3.48 2.81
C VAL A 164 2.57 4.39 3.37
N THR A 165 3.51 3.79 4.07
CA THR A 165 4.69 4.47 4.61
C THR A 165 5.94 3.87 4.00
N VAL A 166 6.85 4.71 3.51
CA VAL A 166 8.16 4.29 2.99
C VAL A 166 9.12 4.07 4.16
N LEU A 167 9.68 2.87 4.24
CA LEU A 167 10.70 2.50 5.25
C LEU A 167 12.07 3.06 4.86
N ASP A 168 13.01 3.11 5.80
CA ASP A 168 14.34 3.69 5.55
C ASP A 168 15.07 2.98 4.40
N LYS A 169 14.92 1.65 4.30
CA LYS A 169 15.43 0.87 3.17
C LYS A 169 14.83 1.33 1.82
N GLY A 170 13.54 1.65 1.81
CA GLY A 170 12.85 2.17 0.63
C GLY A 170 13.33 3.56 0.24
N LYS A 171 13.55 4.45 1.23
CA LYS A 171 14.08 5.80 0.99
C LYS A 171 15.47 5.76 0.35
N ILE A 172 16.36 4.90 0.85
CA ILE A 172 17.70 4.73 0.27
C ILE A 172 17.59 4.21 -1.17
N LEU A 173 16.70 3.25 -1.44
CA LEU A 173 16.48 2.78 -2.81
C LEU A 173 16.02 3.92 -3.73
N CYS A 174 15.06 4.74 -3.29
CA CYS A 174 14.59 5.89 -4.05
C CYS A 174 15.72 6.88 -4.35
N GLN A 175 16.56 7.20 -3.36
CA GLN A 175 17.74 8.06 -3.54
C GLN A 175 18.75 7.46 -4.52
N ALA A 176 18.96 6.15 -4.49
CA ALA A 176 19.90 5.46 -5.39
C ALA A 176 19.49 5.54 -6.86
N VAL A 177 18.19 5.46 -7.13
CA VAL A 177 17.65 5.52 -8.50
C VAL A 177 17.24 6.93 -8.93
N GLU A 178 17.36 7.92 -8.03
CA GLU A 178 16.97 9.30 -8.31
C GLU A 178 17.73 9.88 -9.52
N GLY A 179 16.98 10.55 -10.39
CA GLY A 179 17.49 11.12 -11.64
C GLY A 179 17.90 10.08 -12.69
N THR A 180 17.67 8.77 -12.46
CA THR A 180 17.85 7.74 -13.49
C THR A 180 16.55 7.50 -14.26
N LEU A 181 16.66 6.94 -15.47
CA LEU A 181 15.49 6.52 -16.24
C LEU A 181 14.62 5.48 -15.49
N LEU A 182 15.21 4.68 -14.59
CA LEU A 182 14.48 3.68 -13.80
C LEU A 182 13.44 4.28 -12.86
N ALA A 183 13.62 5.53 -12.45
CA ALA A 183 12.69 6.25 -11.59
C ALA A 183 11.62 7.01 -12.38
N SER A 184 11.68 7.01 -13.71
CA SER A 184 10.80 7.81 -14.56
C SER A 184 9.68 6.95 -15.19
N PRO A 185 8.40 7.36 -15.07
CA PRO A 185 7.29 6.73 -15.78
C PRO A 185 7.45 6.80 -17.31
N GLU A 186 8.20 7.76 -17.84
CA GLU A 186 8.49 7.87 -19.28
C GLU A 186 9.22 6.65 -19.84
N MET A 187 10.10 6.03 -19.04
CA MET A 187 10.84 4.86 -19.48
C MET A 187 9.89 3.70 -19.75
N THR A 188 8.92 3.47 -18.86
CA THR A 188 7.86 2.49 -19.05
C THR A 188 7.07 2.81 -20.33
N ALA A 189 6.71 4.08 -20.56
CA ALA A 189 6.02 4.50 -21.79
C ALA A 189 6.81 4.15 -23.06
N LYS A 190 8.11 4.44 -23.07
CA LYS A 190 9.01 4.17 -24.21
C LYS A 190 9.15 2.67 -24.47
N TRP A 191 9.17 1.85 -23.42
CA TRP A 191 9.23 0.39 -23.54
C TRP A 191 7.94 -0.18 -24.11
N GLU A 192 6.79 0.20 -23.56
CA GLU A 192 5.48 -0.24 -24.06
C GLU A 192 5.27 0.18 -25.52
N THR A 193 5.66 1.40 -25.87
CA THR A 193 5.63 1.88 -27.27
C THR A 193 6.46 0.97 -28.19
N TYR A 194 7.65 0.56 -27.76
CA TYR A 194 8.52 -0.29 -28.58
C TYR A 194 8.02 -1.73 -28.65
N LEU A 195 7.51 -2.28 -27.55
CA LEU A 195 6.90 -3.61 -27.51
C LEU A 195 5.67 -3.69 -28.43
N ASN A 196 4.84 -2.65 -28.46
CA ASN A 196 3.72 -2.55 -29.40
C ASN A 196 4.20 -2.56 -30.86
N LYS A 197 5.29 -1.83 -31.19
CA LYS A 197 5.88 -1.87 -32.54
C LYS A 197 6.35 -3.27 -32.93
N ILE A 198 6.91 -4.05 -32.00
CA ILE A 198 7.26 -5.44 -32.25
C ILE A 198 6.01 -6.28 -32.53
N GLY A 199 4.96 -6.12 -31.71
CA GLY A 199 3.67 -6.81 -31.90
C GLY A 199 2.99 -6.50 -33.24
N GLU A 200 3.18 -5.28 -33.75
CA GLU A 200 2.69 -4.85 -35.07
C GLU A 200 3.63 -5.20 -36.24
N ASN A 201 4.73 -5.93 -36.00
CA ASN A 201 5.78 -6.21 -36.98
C ASN A 201 6.46 -4.96 -37.58
N LYS A 202 6.46 -3.83 -36.85
CA LYS A 202 7.11 -2.55 -37.21
C LYS A 202 8.40 -2.28 -36.43
N GLY A 203 8.86 -3.23 -35.62
CA GLY A 203 10.07 -3.14 -34.80
C GLY A 203 10.76 -4.49 -34.67
N SER A 204 12.06 -4.47 -34.34
CA SER A 204 12.86 -5.70 -34.15
C SER A 204 13.10 -5.96 -32.67
N GLN A 205 12.89 -7.21 -32.25
CA GLN A 205 13.23 -7.67 -30.91
C GLN A 205 14.74 -7.52 -30.63
N GLU A 206 15.60 -7.74 -31.62
CA GLU A 206 17.06 -7.63 -31.47
C GLU A 206 17.46 -6.21 -31.09
N VAL A 207 16.90 -5.21 -31.79
CA VAL A 207 17.14 -3.78 -31.51
C VAL A 207 16.64 -3.39 -30.12
N PHE A 208 15.53 -3.96 -29.66
CA PHE A 208 15.04 -3.73 -28.29
C PHE A 208 16.03 -4.26 -27.25
N LEU A 209 16.48 -5.49 -27.42
CA LEU A 209 17.42 -6.14 -26.50
C LEU A 209 18.77 -5.42 -26.48
N ASP A 210 19.27 -4.95 -27.63
CA ASP A 210 20.52 -4.20 -27.67
C ASP A 210 20.41 -2.85 -26.97
N LYS A 211 19.26 -2.16 -27.06
CA LYS A 211 19.02 -0.95 -26.26
C LYS A 211 18.98 -1.24 -24.76
N ILE A 212 18.41 -2.37 -24.35
CA ILE A 212 18.42 -2.80 -22.94
C ILE A 212 19.86 -3.05 -22.47
N LYS A 213 20.69 -3.74 -23.29
CA LYS A 213 22.10 -3.98 -22.96
C LYS A 213 22.87 -2.68 -22.76
N GLN A 214 22.75 -1.73 -23.69
CA GLN A 214 23.39 -0.41 -23.59
C GLN A 214 22.98 0.34 -22.32
N MET A 215 21.69 0.26 -21.96
CA MET A 215 21.20 0.85 -20.73
C MET A 215 21.79 0.18 -19.49
N ILE A 216 21.87 -1.16 -19.46
CA ILE A 216 22.49 -1.91 -18.36
C ILE A 216 23.96 -1.50 -18.21
N GLU A 217 24.70 -1.39 -19.32
CA GLU A 217 26.11 -0.95 -19.31
C GLU A 217 26.27 0.47 -18.74
N SER A 218 25.43 1.42 -19.16
CA SER A 218 25.40 2.78 -18.59
C SER A 218 25.09 2.77 -17.08
N LEU A 219 24.10 2.00 -16.66
CA LEU A 219 23.74 1.86 -15.24
C LEU A 219 24.89 1.24 -14.42
N MET A 220 25.63 0.28 -14.96
CA MET A 220 26.79 -0.33 -14.29
C MET A 220 27.93 0.66 -14.09
N GLN A 221 28.07 1.67 -14.95
CA GLN A 221 29.06 2.73 -14.79
C GLN A 221 28.63 3.80 -13.77
N GLU A 222 27.33 4.11 -13.72
CA GLU A 222 26.78 5.18 -12.86
C GLU A 222 26.47 4.72 -11.43
N ALA A 223 25.96 3.49 -11.27
CA ALA A 223 25.49 2.98 -9.98
C ALA A 223 26.57 2.97 -8.89
N PRO A 224 27.83 2.54 -9.13
CA PRO A 224 28.87 2.56 -8.10
C PRO A 224 29.17 3.96 -7.57
N ARG A 225 29.10 5.00 -8.43
CA ARG A 225 29.33 6.39 -8.02
C ARG A 225 28.22 6.90 -7.11
N LYS A 226 26.96 6.61 -7.45
CA LYS A 226 25.81 7.02 -6.62
C LYS A 226 25.75 6.24 -5.30
N ILE A 227 25.97 4.92 -5.35
CA ILE A 227 25.90 4.02 -4.18
C ILE A 227 27.06 4.24 -3.22
N GLY A 228 28.27 4.49 -3.71
CA GLY A 228 29.44 4.78 -2.86
C GLY A 228 29.21 5.96 -1.91
N ASN A 229 28.45 6.97 -2.36
CA ASN A 229 28.08 8.12 -1.52
C ASN A 229 27.03 7.79 -0.43
N MET A 230 26.37 6.63 -0.51
CA MET A 230 25.30 6.18 0.39
C MET A 230 25.71 4.97 1.25
N GLU A 231 26.96 4.52 1.17
CA GLU A 231 27.44 3.31 1.82
C GLU A 231 27.28 3.35 3.35
N GLN A 232 27.52 4.52 3.96
CA GLN A 232 27.29 4.74 5.39
C GLN A 232 25.80 4.68 5.78
N ALA A 233 24.89 5.18 4.93
CA ALA A 233 23.45 5.09 5.16
C ALA A 233 22.95 3.64 5.05
N LEU A 234 23.51 2.87 4.11
CA LEU A 234 23.22 1.44 3.94
C LEU A 234 23.69 0.61 5.15
N GLN A 235 24.87 0.90 5.70
CA GLN A 235 25.36 0.27 6.93
C GLN A 235 24.44 0.54 8.11
N GLN A 236 24.04 1.81 8.33
CA GLN A 236 23.14 2.17 9.43
C GLN A 236 21.74 1.55 9.31
N VAL A 237 21.20 1.42 8.09
CA VAL A 237 19.91 0.75 7.87
C VAL A 237 20.02 -0.76 8.06
N ASN A 238 21.12 -1.38 7.62
CA ASN A 238 21.38 -2.79 7.92
C ASN A 238 21.49 -3.00 9.43
N GLU A 239 22.20 -2.14 10.15
CA GLU A 239 22.29 -2.17 11.61
C GLU A 239 20.93 -2.07 12.30
N LYS A 240 20.06 -1.16 11.84
CA LYS A 240 18.68 -1.00 12.37
C LYS A 240 17.72 -2.12 11.94
N SER A 241 18.00 -2.83 10.84
CA SER A 241 17.21 -3.97 10.37
C SER A 241 17.40 -5.22 11.24
N PHE A 242 18.44 -5.23 12.08
CA PHE A 242 18.71 -6.31 13.01
C PHE A 242 17.74 -6.25 14.19
N ILE A 243 17.16 -7.41 14.48
CA ILE A 243 16.18 -7.56 15.55
C ILE A 243 16.91 -7.74 16.89
N GLY A 244 18.05 -8.42 16.87
CA GLY A 244 18.94 -8.62 18.01
C GLY A 244 20.10 -9.52 17.64
N ASP A 245 20.93 -9.85 18.62
CA ASP A 245 22.06 -10.75 18.44
C ASP A 245 21.60 -12.21 18.40
N CYS A 246 22.31 -13.02 17.63
CA CYS A 246 22.03 -14.44 17.49
C CYS A 246 22.51 -15.20 18.71
N SER A 247 21.62 -15.95 19.35
CA SER A 247 21.92 -16.73 20.55
C SER A 247 22.67 -18.05 20.29
N CYS A 248 23.06 -18.37 19.04
CA CYS A 248 23.68 -19.66 18.70
C CYS A 248 25.12 -19.61 18.17
N CYS A 249 25.55 -18.51 17.55
CA CYS A 249 26.92 -18.43 17.02
C CYS A 249 27.82 -17.80 18.08
N ASN A 250 28.85 -18.52 18.49
CA ASN A 250 29.72 -18.15 19.62
C ASN A 250 30.63 -16.93 19.40
N HIS A 251 30.51 -16.15 18.32
CA HIS A 251 31.32 -14.93 18.11
C HIS A 251 30.54 -13.79 17.41
N GLU A 252 30.22 -12.80 18.24
CA GLU A 252 30.19 -11.33 18.10
C GLU A 252 29.42 -10.62 16.97
N ASP A 253 29.19 -11.22 15.78
CA ASP A 253 28.56 -10.49 14.65
C ASP A 253 27.34 -11.17 14.01
N GLY A 254 26.87 -12.28 14.60
CA GLY A 254 25.64 -12.92 14.14
C GLY A 254 24.42 -12.08 14.50
N LYS A 255 23.77 -11.48 13.51
CA LYS A 255 22.59 -10.63 13.72
C LYS A 255 21.33 -11.31 13.20
N ILE A 256 20.25 -11.23 13.96
CA ILE A 256 18.96 -11.81 13.55
C ILE A 256 18.23 -10.87 12.62
N GLN A 257 17.90 -11.38 11.44
CA GLN A 257 17.18 -10.66 10.39
C GLN A 257 15.83 -11.31 10.11
N ASP A 258 14.90 -10.50 9.62
CA ASP A 258 13.65 -10.97 9.05
C ASP A 258 13.88 -11.61 7.68
N LYS A 259 13.52 -12.89 7.51
CA LYS A 259 13.61 -13.65 6.25
C LYS A 259 12.23 -13.98 5.68
N GLY A 260 11.22 -13.15 5.96
CA GLY A 260 9.86 -13.31 5.45
C GLY A 260 9.02 -14.26 6.30
N LYS A 261 9.24 -15.58 6.24
CA LYS A 261 8.47 -16.58 7.01
C LYS A 261 9.00 -16.83 8.42
N PHE A 262 10.29 -16.60 8.62
CA PHE A 262 11.01 -16.81 9.88
C PHE A 262 12.04 -15.69 10.06
N TYR A 263 12.55 -15.57 11.28
CA TYR A 263 13.74 -14.81 11.62
C TYR A 263 14.93 -15.75 11.59
N GLY A 264 16.03 -15.33 10.99
CA GLY A 264 17.21 -16.18 10.83
C GLY A 264 18.49 -15.40 11.05
N CYS A 265 19.54 -16.11 11.46
CA CYS A 265 20.87 -15.53 11.58
C CYS A 265 21.39 -15.05 10.21
N SER A 266 22.03 -13.88 10.19
CA SER A 266 22.72 -13.34 9.00
C SER A 266 23.76 -14.33 8.45
N ARG A 267 24.42 -15.08 9.33
CA ARG A 267 25.48 -16.06 9.01
C ARG A 267 24.94 -17.48 8.79
N TYR A 268 23.67 -17.62 8.38
CA TYR A 268 23.07 -18.94 8.14
C TYR A 268 23.83 -19.76 7.09
N ARG A 269 24.34 -19.10 6.05
CA ARG A 269 25.14 -19.74 4.99
C ARG A 269 26.57 -20.11 5.42
N GLU A 270 27.02 -19.59 6.55
CA GLU A 270 28.34 -19.85 7.15
C GLU A 270 28.26 -20.94 8.25
N GLY A 271 27.11 -21.61 8.37
CA GLY A 271 26.92 -22.77 9.27
C GLY A 271 26.02 -22.54 10.48
N CYS A 272 25.50 -21.32 10.71
CA CYS A 272 24.56 -21.08 11.80
C CYS A 272 23.15 -21.59 11.43
N THR A 273 22.52 -22.39 12.28
CA THR A 273 21.18 -22.95 12.03
C THR A 273 20.05 -22.24 12.76
N PHE A 274 20.35 -21.18 13.51
CA PHE A 274 19.37 -20.50 14.34
C PHE A 274 18.26 -19.84 13.52
N THR A 275 17.02 -20.22 13.82
CA THR A 275 15.82 -19.61 13.27
C THR A 275 14.71 -19.52 14.32
N LEU A 276 13.88 -18.47 14.23
CA LEU A 276 12.65 -18.33 15.01
C LEU A 276 11.46 -18.12 14.07
N PRO A 277 10.34 -18.82 14.26
CA PRO A 277 9.19 -18.67 13.37
C PRO A 277 8.45 -17.35 13.66
N LYS A 278 7.86 -16.73 12.63
CA LYS A 278 6.97 -15.58 12.81
C LYS A 278 5.60 -15.94 13.37
N LYS A 279 5.21 -17.21 13.25
CA LYS A 279 3.95 -17.73 13.77
C LYS A 279 4.23 -19.00 14.55
N PHE A 280 3.65 -19.11 15.74
CA PHE A 280 3.75 -20.29 16.57
C PHE A 280 2.36 -20.68 17.09
N LEU A 281 1.98 -21.93 16.87
CA LEU A 281 0.64 -22.48 17.19
C LEU A 281 -0.52 -21.55 16.79
N GLY A 282 -0.48 -21.06 15.54
CA GLY A 282 -1.53 -20.22 14.96
C GLY A 282 -1.49 -18.75 15.37
N LYS A 283 -0.53 -18.31 16.19
CA LYS A 283 -0.40 -16.92 16.64
C LYS A 283 0.87 -16.26 16.10
N PRO A 284 0.77 -15.01 15.58
CA PRO A 284 1.94 -14.26 15.18
C PRO A 284 2.77 -13.84 16.41
N ILE A 285 4.09 -13.92 16.28
CA ILE A 285 5.04 -13.40 17.26
C ILE A 285 5.52 -12.05 16.73
N SER A 286 5.25 -10.97 17.48
CA SER A 286 5.70 -9.63 17.09
C SER A 286 7.23 -9.52 17.14
N GLN A 287 7.81 -8.60 16.36
CA GLN A 287 9.26 -8.32 16.47
C GLN A 287 9.67 -7.98 17.90
N THR A 288 8.86 -7.22 18.65
CA THR A 288 9.13 -6.93 20.07
C THR A 288 9.26 -8.19 20.91
N ASN A 289 8.39 -9.17 20.70
CA ASN A 289 8.48 -10.45 21.40
C ASN A 289 9.69 -11.27 20.96
N ILE A 290 10.10 -11.18 19.69
CA ILE A 290 11.33 -11.82 19.21
C ILE A 290 12.56 -11.18 19.87
N LYS A 291 12.63 -9.85 19.97
CA LYS A 291 13.71 -9.15 20.69
C LYS A 291 13.85 -9.66 22.12
N LYS A 292 12.71 -9.80 22.83
CA LYS A 292 12.70 -10.37 24.18
C LYS A 292 13.26 -11.79 24.22
N LEU A 293 12.81 -12.66 23.31
CA LEU A 293 13.31 -14.05 23.22
C LEU A 293 14.83 -14.12 22.98
N LEU A 294 15.36 -13.25 22.11
CA LEU A 294 16.80 -13.17 21.84
C LEU A 294 17.61 -12.71 23.05
N ASN A 295 17.04 -11.80 23.85
CA ASN A 295 17.63 -11.31 25.09
C ASN A 295 17.46 -12.27 26.29
N GLY A 296 16.91 -13.48 26.08
CA GLY A 296 16.64 -14.45 27.15
C GLY A 296 15.42 -14.12 28.03
N GLU A 297 14.69 -13.07 27.69
CA GLU A 297 13.44 -12.68 28.33
C GLU A 297 12.26 -13.52 27.80
N LYS A 298 11.20 -13.61 28.62
CA LYS A 298 9.92 -14.13 28.15
C LYS A 298 9.17 -13.07 27.35
N THR A 299 8.35 -13.50 26.40
CA THR A 299 7.50 -12.58 25.61
C THR A 299 6.49 -11.84 26.49
N ASN A 300 5.77 -10.88 25.92
CA ASN A 300 4.50 -10.46 26.51
C ASN A 300 3.48 -11.61 26.46
N LEU A 301 2.40 -11.52 27.22
CA LEU A 301 1.33 -12.53 27.21
C LEU A 301 0.71 -12.60 25.81
N ILE A 302 0.84 -13.74 25.14
CA ILE A 302 0.24 -13.98 23.83
C ILE A 302 -1.05 -14.78 24.05
N LYS A 303 -2.17 -14.23 23.58
CA LYS A 303 -3.49 -14.81 23.82
C LYS A 303 -3.94 -15.74 22.70
N GLY A 304 -4.51 -16.88 23.09
CA GLY A 304 -5.26 -17.81 22.25
C GLY A 304 -4.43 -18.75 21.39
N PHE A 305 -3.25 -19.18 21.84
CA PHE A 305 -2.54 -20.30 21.21
C PHE A 305 -3.45 -21.53 21.12
N THR A 306 -3.33 -22.31 20.05
CA THR A 306 -4.14 -23.52 19.87
C THR A 306 -3.29 -24.77 20.13
N SER A 307 -3.67 -25.57 21.13
CA SER A 307 -3.01 -26.84 21.42
C SER A 307 -3.28 -27.89 20.34
N LYS A 308 -2.50 -28.99 20.31
CA LYS A 308 -2.76 -30.15 19.42
C LYS A 308 -4.17 -30.73 19.58
N LYS A 309 -4.81 -30.54 20.74
CA LYS A 309 -6.19 -30.97 21.05
C LYS A 309 -7.24 -29.89 20.73
N GLY A 310 -6.88 -28.81 20.04
CA GLY A 310 -7.78 -27.72 19.64
C GLY A 310 -8.13 -26.72 20.75
N LYS A 311 -7.75 -26.97 22.00
CA LYS A 311 -8.00 -26.03 23.12
C LYS A 311 -7.16 -24.76 22.99
N LYS A 312 -7.79 -23.60 23.19
CA LYS A 312 -7.13 -22.30 23.23
C LYS A 312 -6.55 -22.00 24.61
N PHE A 313 -5.37 -21.41 24.67
CA PHE A 313 -4.72 -21.00 25.91
C PHE A 313 -3.87 -19.74 25.73
N ASP A 314 -3.62 -19.04 26.83
CA ASP A 314 -2.77 -17.84 26.87
C ASP A 314 -1.45 -18.20 27.57
N ALA A 315 -0.33 -17.79 27.00
CA ALA A 315 0.99 -18.09 27.55
C ALA A 315 2.04 -17.05 27.17
N TYR A 316 3.11 -17.02 27.94
CA TYR A 316 4.38 -16.42 27.56
C TYR A 316 5.22 -17.46 26.82
N LEU A 317 6.03 -17.03 25.87
CA LEU A 317 7.06 -17.86 25.26
C LEU A 317 8.42 -17.52 25.87
N ARG A 318 9.25 -18.54 26.05
CA ARG A 318 10.68 -18.41 26.37
C ARG A 318 11.49 -19.22 25.37
N TYR A 319 12.71 -18.78 25.08
CA TYR A 319 13.63 -19.54 24.25
C TYR A 319 14.61 -20.29 25.14
N ASP A 320 14.64 -21.61 25.01
CA ASP A 320 15.61 -22.47 25.67
C ASP A 320 16.86 -22.56 24.79
N GLN A 321 17.97 -22.00 25.27
CA GLN A 321 19.23 -21.97 24.52
C GLN A 321 19.92 -23.34 24.46
N THR A 322 19.69 -24.21 25.46
CA THR A 322 20.29 -25.55 25.53
C THR A 322 19.59 -26.49 24.56
N GLU A 323 18.26 -26.44 24.53
CA GLU A 323 17.44 -27.28 23.65
C GLU A 323 17.08 -26.63 22.31
N GLN A 324 17.51 -25.39 22.09
CA GLN A 324 17.23 -24.56 20.92
C GLN A 324 15.73 -24.47 20.54
N LYS A 325 14.83 -24.52 21.54
CA LYS A 325 13.38 -24.60 21.33
C LYS A 325 12.62 -23.52 22.10
N MET A 326 11.44 -23.15 21.60
CA MET A 326 10.52 -22.30 22.35
C MET A 326 9.69 -23.13 23.34
N THR A 327 9.65 -22.67 24.59
CA THR A 327 8.87 -23.26 25.67
C THR A 327 7.78 -22.30 26.14
N PHE A 328 6.72 -22.85 26.75
CA PHE A 328 5.62 -22.08 27.30
C PHE A 328 5.83 -21.82 28.79
N GLU A 329 5.58 -20.59 29.22
CA GLU A 329 5.42 -20.22 30.62
C GLU A 329 3.99 -19.68 30.79
N PHE A 330 3.23 -20.25 31.71
CA PHE A 330 1.83 -19.87 31.94
C PHE A 330 1.73 -18.80 33.04
N PRO A 331 0.79 -17.85 32.94
CA PRO A 331 0.53 -16.92 34.02
C PRO A 331 0.16 -17.70 35.30
N LYS A 332 0.74 -17.28 36.44
CA LYS A 332 0.31 -17.79 37.74
C LYS A 332 -1.12 -17.31 37.97
N GLY A 333 -2.01 -18.27 38.25
CA GLY A 333 -3.44 -18.05 38.40
C GLY A 333 -3.80 -17.17 39.58
#